data_AF-A0AA35XK17-F1
#
_entry.id   AF-A0AA35XK17-F1
#
_cell.length_a   1.000
_cell.length_b   1.000
_cell.length_c   1.000
_cell.angle_alpha   90.00
_cell.angle_beta   90.00
_cell.angle_gamma   90.00
#
_symmetry.space_group_name_H-M   'P 1'
#
loop_
_entity.id
_entity.type
_entity.pdbx_description
1 polymer ?
#
loop_
_entity_poly.entity_id
_entity_poly.type
_entity_poly.pdbx_seq_one_letter_code
_entity_poly.pdbx_strand_id
1 'polypeptide(L)'
;MCIEQVPITRVSIRAKLSSSPLPRMMELHGKLGKYEMSLDMAYLAKLMRVVLFHKYLSNYAEMEAQHLTAVTTRTLEVFNVRMGISRKRAAGPGGGGSAGVQGRPDETYVSMEVCTNVLHEAKESIRRASALLMDKELSVLVRELYFIVLDKLCIEHFLTALEIAQSADPKSSPTGLFCLVVGGVNSSMHLIEKLYRDTVVPCISYAPEATKCLERKRETTLKLESKIEAGIERSLTGMVGTIKNFLSSCQKKTDFKPDDMALPALTDACQKVVAYIMECRRVLDMSLDGKNLEVVLLEFGIRIQRVIYDHVQQFVISENGAMNIICDMNEYRKAVKEFSSPFLDELFGSLQALCNIFIVKPENLPQVCSEEPYTSFDRSVLSSLVALRADFKTNKLAKIFT
;
A
#
# COMPACT_ATOMS: atom_id res chain seq x y z
N MET A 1 -9.58 64.75 2.52
CA MET A 1 -9.85 64.09 1.21
C MET A 1 -9.42 62.63 1.35
N CYS A 2 -10.38 61.76 1.70
CA CYS A 2 -10.95 60.70 0.82
C CYS A 2 -10.03 59.46 0.78
N ILE A 3 -10.24 58.39 1.55
CA ILE A 3 -11.24 57.29 1.42
C ILE A 3 -11.28 56.68 0.03
N GLU A 4 -10.85 55.41 -0.09
CA GLU A 4 -11.58 54.28 -0.74
C GLU A 4 -10.83 52.96 -0.43
N GLN A 5 -11.33 52.15 0.51
CA GLN A 5 -12.19 50.95 0.31
C GLN A 5 -11.46 49.73 -0.28
N VAL A 6 -11.02 48.82 0.59
CA VAL A 6 -10.87 47.39 0.29
C VAL A 6 -11.73 46.60 1.27
N PRO A 7 -12.62 45.71 0.80
CA PRO A 7 -13.66 45.11 1.62
C PRO A 7 -13.10 44.05 2.58
N ILE A 8 -13.23 44.34 3.88
CA ILE A 8 -13.05 43.40 4.98
C ILE A 8 -14.31 42.50 5.05
N THR A 9 -14.40 41.49 4.18
CA THR A 9 -15.49 40.51 4.23
C THR A 9 -14.94 39.11 3.93
N ARG A 10 -14.47 38.42 4.98
CA ARG A 10 -14.56 36.94 5.18
C ARG A 10 -13.74 36.46 6.38
N VAL A 11 -12.67 37.15 6.77
CA VAL A 11 -11.79 36.71 7.87
C VAL A 11 -12.39 36.99 9.27
N SER A 12 -13.20 38.04 9.43
CA SER A 12 -13.81 38.40 10.74
C SER A 12 -14.98 37.48 11.17
N ILE A 13 -15.46 36.59 10.30
CA ILE A 13 -16.54 35.65 10.66
C ILE A 13 -15.97 34.48 11.49
N ARG A 14 -14.68 34.17 11.36
CA ARG A 14 -14.03 33.06 12.08
C ARG A 14 -13.91 33.28 13.59
N ALA A 15 -13.81 34.54 14.04
CA ALA A 15 -13.83 34.89 15.47
C ALA A 15 -15.24 35.01 16.06
N LYS A 16 -16.27 35.17 15.22
CA LYS A 16 -17.69 35.24 15.64
C LYS A 16 -18.45 33.91 15.51
N LEU A 17 -17.91 32.90 14.82
CA LEU A 17 -18.53 31.57 14.71
C LEU A 17 -18.06 30.57 15.78
N SER A 18 -16.88 30.77 16.40
CA SER A 18 -16.57 30.09 17.69
C SER A 18 -17.47 30.58 18.83
N SER A 19 -18.14 31.72 18.62
CA SER A 19 -19.19 32.30 19.46
C SER A 19 -20.54 32.29 18.75
N SER A 20 -20.86 31.18 18.07
CA SER A 20 -22.21 30.96 17.58
C SER A 20 -23.23 31.20 18.71
N PRO A 21 -24.24 32.06 18.52
CA PRO A 21 -25.24 32.32 19.55
C PRO A 21 -26.04 31.06 19.86
N LEU A 22 -26.13 30.10 18.93
CA LEU A 22 -27.00 28.93 19.10
C LEU A 22 -26.45 27.91 20.11
N PRO A 23 -25.16 27.47 20.10
CA PRO A 23 -24.59 26.65 21.18
C PRO A 23 -24.65 27.30 22.55
N ARG A 24 -24.38 28.62 22.65
CA ARG A 24 -24.54 29.36 23.92
C ARG A 24 -26.01 29.45 24.36
N MET A 25 -26.94 29.54 23.42
CA MET A 25 -28.36 29.56 23.71
C MET A 25 -28.94 28.15 23.97
N MET A 26 -28.29 27.09 23.46
CA MET A 26 -28.56 25.70 23.85
C MET A 26 -27.98 25.38 25.24
N GLU A 27 -26.83 25.97 25.59
CA GLU A 27 -26.31 25.95 26.95
C GLU A 27 -27.24 26.75 27.89
N LEU A 28 -27.75 27.89 27.44
CA LEU A 28 -28.80 28.66 28.13
C LEU A 28 -30.09 27.85 28.24
N HIS A 29 -30.50 27.11 27.21
CA HIS A 29 -31.64 26.17 27.23
C HIS A 29 -31.45 25.07 28.28
N GLY A 30 -30.26 24.46 28.35
CA GLY A 30 -29.91 23.48 29.39
C GLY A 30 -29.87 24.08 30.80
N LYS A 31 -29.55 25.38 30.93
CA LYS A 31 -29.59 26.12 32.21
C LYS A 31 -31.01 26.57 32.59
N LEU A 32 -31.82 27.01 31.63
CA LEU A 32 -33.22 27.40 31.78
C LEU A 32 -34.09 26.20 32.15
N GLY A 33 -33.78 25.03 31.60
CA GLY A 33 -34.43 23.78 31.95
C GLY A 33 -34.24 23.30 33.39
N LYS A 34 -33.31 23.91 34.14
CA LYS A 34 -33.13 23.66 35.59
C LYS A 34 -34.03 24.53 36.46
N TYR A 35 -34.61 25.58 35.90
CA TYR A 35 -35.63 26.37 36.57
C TYR A 35 -36.98 25.73 36.24
N GLU A 36 -37.79 25.41 37.26
CA GLU A 36 -39.17 24.90 37.13
C GLU A 36 -40.08 25.97 36.48
N MET A 37 -39.79 26.33 35.24
CA MET A 37 -40.75 27.01 34.37
C MET A 37 -41.51 25.91 33.64
N SER A 38 -42.84 25.95 33.74
CA SER A 38 -43.80 25.05 33.10
C SER A 38 -43.78 25.06 31.56
N LEU A 39 -42.67 25.45 30.93
CA LEU A 39 -42.49 25.35 29.48
C LEU A 39 -41.92 23.97 29.16
N ASP A 40 -42.69 23.20 28.40
CA ASP A 40 -42.25 21.96 27.80
C ASP A 40 -40.93 22.18 27.03
N MET A 41 -39.90 21.41 27.38
CA MET A 41 -38.59 21.45 26.75
C MET A 41 -38.68 21.25 25.23
N ALA A 42 -39.64 20.45 24.77
CA ALA A 42 -39.91 20.25 23.35
C ALA A 42 -40.46 21.52 22.69
N TYR A 43 -41.27 22.30 23.42
CA TYR A 43 -41.82 23.57 22.96
C TYR A 43 -40.72 24.64 22.84
N LEU A 44 -39.81 24.72 23.82
CA LEU A 44 -38.67 25.65 23.79
C LEU A 44 -37.70 25.35 22.64
N ALA A 45 -37.37 24.08 22.41
CA ALA A 45 -36.57 23.65 21.26
C ALA A 45 -37.25 23.96 19.93
N LYS A 46 -38.57 23.75 19.84
CA LYS A 46 -39.38 24.08 18.66
C LYS A 46 -39.44 25.59 18.42
N LEU A 47 -39.61 26.41 19.45
CA LEU A 47 -39.69 27.86 19.35
C LEU A 47 -38.33 28.46 18.93
N MET A 48 -37.22 27.96 19.49
CA MET A 48 -35.87 28.37 19.09
C MET A 48 -35.60 28.04 17.62
N ARG A 49 -35.90 26.82 17.15
CA ARG A 49 -35.63 26.44 15.76
C ARG A 49 -36.58 27.10 14.75
N VAL A 50 -37.89 27.10 15.03
CA VAL A 50 -38.92 27.51 14.06
C VAL A 50 -39.11 29.03 14.03
N VAL A 51 -38.95 29.73 15.15
CA VAL A 51 -39.25 31.17 15.23
C VAL A 51 -37.99 32.04 15.15
N LEU A 52 -36.89 31.65 15.82
CA LEU A 52 -35.70 32.49 15.92
C LEU A 52 -34.64 32.17 14.86
N PHE A 53 -34.44 30.90 14.52
CA PHE A 53 -33.32 30.46 13.67
C PHE A 53 -33.72 29.81 12.34
N HIS A 54 -35.01 29.74 12.01
CA HIS A 54 -35.48 29.07 10.79
C HIS A 54 -34.77 29.57 9.53
N LYS A 55 -34.59 30.90 9.38
CA LYS A 55 -33.93 31.50 8.21
C LYS A 55 -32.44 31.14 8.10
N TYR A 56 -31.80 30.83 9.23
CA TYR A 56 -30.38 30.46 9.28
C TYR A 56 -30.17 28.95 9.17
N LEU A 57 -31.12 28.15 9.69
CA LEU A 57 -31.05 26.69 9.68
C LEU A 57 -31.51 26.08 8.35
N SER A 58 -32.42 26.74 7.61
CA SER A 58 -32.96 26.21 6.34
C SER A 58 -31.88 25.92 5.29
N ASN A 59 -30.80 26.71 5.28
CA ASN A 59 -29.70 26.55 4.32
C ASN A 59 -28.42 26.04 5.00
N TYR A 60 -28.48 25.68 6.29
CA TYR A 60 -27.29 25.31 7.05
C TYR A 60 -26.61 24.06 6.46
N ALA A 61 -27.39 23.03 6.12
CA ALA A 61 -26.84 21.78 5.60
C ALA A 61 -26.04 22.00 4.30
N GLU A 62 -26.59 22.78 3.37
CA GLU A 62 -25.92 23.12 2.12
C GLU A 62 -24.66 23.96 2.37
N MET A 63 -24.75 24.98 3.24
CA MET A 63 -23.60 25.83 3.58
C MET A 63 -22.46 25.03 4.23
N GLU A 64 -22.79 24.08 5.11
CA GLU A 64 -21.80 23.25 5.81
C GLU A 64 -21.10 22.29 4.85
N ALA A 65 -21.84 21.66 3.94
CA ALA A 65 -21.28 20.79 2.90
C ALA A 65 -20.38 21.56 1.93
N GLN A 66 -20.81 22.75 1.48
CA GLN A 66 -20.01 23.65 0.65
C GLN A 66 -18.75 24.12 1.39
N HIS A 67 -18.86 24.43 2.67
CA HIS A 67 -17.72 24.84 3.50
C HIS A 67 -16.67 23.73 3.59
N LEU A 68 -17.08 22.51 3.98
CA LEU A 68 -16.18 21.38 4.08
C LEU A 68 -15.50 21.12 2.72
N THR A 69 -16.27 21.11 1.64
CA THR A 69 -15.74 20.94 0.28
C THR A 69 -14.69 21.99 -0.08
N ALA A 70 -14.94 23.26 0.24
CA ALA A 70 -14.00 24.34 -0.05
C ALA A 70 -12.71 24.22 0.77
N VAL A 71 -12.81 23.89 2.07
CA VAL A 71 -11.64 23.75 2.95
C VAL A 71 -10.79 22.55 2.58
N THR A 72 -11.41 21.39 2.32
CA THR A 72 -10.67 20.18 1.95
C THR A 72 -10.03 20.31 0.56
N THR A 73 -10.73 20.93 -0.40
CA THR A 73 -10.18 21.22 -1.73
C THR A 73 -8.97 22.14 -1.63
N ARG A 74 -9.05 23.23 -0.87
CA ARG A 74 -7.91 24.13 -0.66
C ARG A 74 -6.72 23.42 0.00
N THR A 75 -6.98 22.55 0.96
CA THR A 75 -5.94 21.77 1.65
C THR A 75 -5.19 20.87 0.66
N LEU A 76 -5.93 20.19 -0.22
CA LEU A 76 -5.35 19.35 -1.28
C LEU A 76 -4.64 20.17 -2.36
N GLU A 77 -5.18 21.32 -2.78
CA GLU A 77 -4.53 22.18 -3.77
C GLU A 77 -3.17 22.69 -3.28
N VAL A 78 -3.10 23.16 -2.02
CA VAL A 78 -1.84 23.60 -1.40
C VAL A 78 -0.83 22.46 -1.37
N PHE A 79 -1.28 21.25 -1.02
CA PHE A 79 -0.43 20.06 -1.04
C PHE A 79 0.04 19.73 -2.46
N ASN A 80 -0.87 19.67 -3.43
CA ASN A 80 -0.57 19.33 -4.82
C ASN A 80 0.43 20.31 -5.43
N VAL A 81 0.27 21.62 -5.19
CA VAL A 81 1.21 22.65 -5.63
C VAL A 81 2.58 22.46 -4.99
N ARG A 82 2.64 22.22 -3.68
CA ARG A 82 3.90 21.97 -2.96
C ARG A 82 4.64 20.74 -3.50
N MET A 83 3.90 19.70 -3.84
CA MET A 83 4.43 18.42 -4.33
C MET A 83 4.67 18.42 -5.85
N GLY A 84 4.29 19.48 -6.56
CA GLY A 84 4.39 19.57 -8.01
C GLY A 84 3.46 18.65 -8.78
N ILE A 85 2.39 18.14 -8.16
CA ILE A 85 1.40 17.28 -8.80
C ILE A 85 0.64 18.09 -9.85
N SER A 86 0.88 17.78 -11.13
CA SER A 86 0.18 18.41 -12.25
C SER A 86 -0.75 17.40 -12.93
N ARG A 87 -2.07 17.60 -12.83
CA ARG A 87 -3.05 16.86 -13.64
C ARG A 87 -3.05 17.45 -15.06
N LYS A 88 -2.33 16.84 -16.01
CA LYS A 88 -2.55 17.16 -17.42
C LYS A 88 -3.93 16.64 -17.82
N ARG A 89 -4.86 17.54 -18.13
CA ARG A 89 -6.10 17.17 -18.83
C ARG A 89 -5.71 16.54 -20.17
N ALA A 90 -6.37 15.45 -20.54
CA ALA A 90 -6.26 14.88 -21.87
C ALA A 90 -6.47 16.02 -22.88
N ALA A 91 -5.48 16.25 -23.75
CA ALA A 91 -5.67 17.11 -24.89
C ALA A 91 -6.82 16.54 -25.74
N GLY A 92 -7.58 17.42 -26.39
CA GLY A 92 -8.80 17.09 -27.13
C GLY A 92 -8.64 15.96 -28.17
N PRO A 93 -9.75 15.56 -28.82
CA PRO A 93 -9.83 14.36 -29.65
C PRO A 93 -8.85 14.49 -30.83
N GLY A 94 -7.68 13.88 -30.71
CA GLY A 94 -6.60 13.98 -31.70
C GLY A 94 -5.18 13.74 -31.17
N GLY A 95 -4.95 13.79 -29.86
CA GLY A 95 -3.64 13.48 -29.26
C GLY A 95 -3.66 12.14 -28.53
N GLY A 96 -2.94 11.13 -29.04
CA GLY A 96 -2.67 9.86 -28.35
C GLY A 96 -1.72 10.00 -27.14
N GLY A 97 -1.91 11.01 -26.30
CA GLY A 97 -1.20 11.19 -25.05
C GLY A 97 -2.01 10.63 -23.89
N SER A 98 -1.48 9.64 -23.17
CA SER A 98 -2.09 9.21 -21.90
C SER A 98 -2.21 10.42 -20.97
N ALA A 99 -3.39 10.62 -20.40
CA ALA A 99 -3.59 11.55 -19.29
C ALA A 99 -2.73 11.04 -18.11
N GLY A 100 -1.54 11.62 -17.95
CA GLY A 100 -0.60 11.25 -16.91
C GLY A 100 -0.55 12.31 -15.83
N VAL A 101 -0.66 11.88 -14.58
CA VAL A 101 -0.29 12.72 -13.44
C VAL A 101 1.22 12.61 -13.28
N GLN A 102 1.93 13.74 -13.36
CA GLN A 102 3.38 13.78 -13.17
C GLN A 102 3.72 14.21 -11.75
N GLY A 103 4.68 13.51 -11.14
CA GLY A 103 5.30 13.80 -9.86
C GLY A 103 6.79 13.42 -9.88
N ARG A 104 7.56 13.94 -8.92
CA ARG A 104 8.91 13.46 -8.57
C ARG A 104 8.93 11.95 -8.23
N PRO A 105 9.94 11.20 -8.66
CA PRO A 105 9.99 9.75 -8.49
C PRO A 105 10.32 9.27 -7.07
N ASP A 106 10.70 10.13 -6.13
CA ASP A 106 11.20 9.73 -4.80
C ASP A 106 10.22 9.99 -3.65
N GLU A 107 9.05 10.56 -3.93
CA GLU A 107 8.09 10.95 -2.89
C GLU A 107 6.86 10.03 -2.87
N THR A 108 6.33 9.79 -1.67
CA THR A 108 5.18 8.88 -1.50
C THR A 108 3.83 9.52 -1.84
N TYR A 109 3.77 10.86 -1.95
CA TYR A 109 2.55 11.64 -2.20
C TYR A 109 1.39 11.43 -1.24
N VAL A 110 1.55 10.62 -0.20
CA VAL A 110 0.55 10.42 0.86
C VAL A 110 0.97 11.21 2.08
N SER A 111 0.35 12.38 2.28
CA SER A 111 0.55 13.20 3.46
C SER A 111 -0.42 12.84 4.58
N MET A 112 0.12 12.38 5.71
CA MET A 112 -0.63 12.19 6.95
C MET A 112 -1.20 13.50 7.48
N GLU A 113 -0.49 14.63 7.29
CA GLU A 113 -0.96 15.95 7.70
C GLU A 113 -2.27 16.31 6.96
N VAL A 114 -2.30 16.13 5.63
CA VAL A 114 -3.51 16.34 4.82
C VAL A 114 -4.66 15.46 5.31
N CYS A 115 -4.40 14.17 5.54
CA CYS A 115 -5.40 13.23 6.03
C CYS A 115 -5.98 13.71 7.38
N THR A 116 -5.12 13.99 8.36
CA THR A 116 -5.55 14.43 9.69
C THR A 116 -6.32 15.76 9.65
N ASN A 117 -5.90 16.73 8.84
CA ASN A 117 -6.58 18.01 8.68
C ASN A 117 -7.98 17.86 8.08
N VAL A 118 -8.13 17.06 7.02
CA VAL A 118 -9.43 16.78 6.39
C VAL A 118 -10.36 16.04 7.37
N LEU A 119 -9.86 15.02 8.06
CA LEU A 119 -10.65 14.26 9.03
C LEU A 119 -11.05 15.11 10.25
N HIS A 120 -10.16 16.01 10.69
CA HIS A 120 -10.46 16.94 11.78
C HIS A 120 -11.57 17.92 11.40
N GLU A 121 -11.48 18.56 10.22
CA GLU A 121 -12.53 19.49 9.77
C GLU A 121 -13.87 18.76 9.58
N ALA A 122 -13.87 17.55 9.02
CA ALA A 122 -15.08 16.75 8.89
C ALA A 122 -15.70 16.40 10.25
N LYS A 123 -14.87 16.03 11.23
CA LYS A 123 -15.32 15.76 12.60
C LYS A 123 -15.95 16.99 13.25
N GLU A 124 -15.34 18.16 13.10
CA GLU A 124 -15.91 19.41 13.63
C GLU A 124 -17.18 19.81 12.90
N SER A 125 -17.29 19.61 11.58
CA SER A 125 -18.53 19.81 10.82
C SER A 125 -19.67 18.91 11.30
N ILE A 126 -19.40 17.63 11.55
CA ILE A 126 -20.41 16.70 12.09
C ILE A 126 -20.79 17.09 13.53
N ARG A 127 -19.82 17.52 14.36
CA ARG A 127 -20.08 18.01 15.71
C ARG A 127 -20.95 19.26 15.72
N ARG A 128 -20.73 20.20 14.80
CA ARG A 128 -21.61 21.37 14.61
C ARG A 128 -22.99 20.94 14.14
N ALA A 129 -23.07 20.07 13.13
CA ALA A 129 -24.34 19.60 12.60
C ALA A 129 -25.21 18.89 13.65
N SER A 130 -24.62 18.01 14.46
CA SER A 130 -25.33 17.29 15.53
C SER A 130 -25.88 18.19 16.63
N ALA A 131 -25.28 19.35 16.87
CA ALA A 131 -25.82 20.35 17.77
C ALA A 131 -26.99 21.13 17.17
N LEU A 132 -27.03 21.33 15.86
CA LEU A 132 -27.94 22.30 15.22
C LEU A 132 -29.16 21.63 14.56
N LEU A 133 -29.00 20.44 13.98
CA LEU A 133 -30.01 19.76 13.18
C LEU A 133 -30.82 18.72 13.98
N MET A 134 -31.93 18.27 13.39
CA MET A 134 -32.70 17.11 13.87
C MET A 134 -32.22 15.82 13.21
N ASP A 135 -32.47 14.66 13.81
CA ASP A 135 -31.95 13.36 13.38
C ASP A 135 -32.12 13.07 11.87
N LYS A 136 -33.29 13.40 11.30
CA LYS A 136 -33.55 13.18 9.86
C LYS A 136 -32.70 14.08 8.95
N GLU A 137 -32.55 15.35 9.28
CA GLU A 137 -31.73 16.29 8.49
C GLU A 137 -30.24 16.06 8.74
N LEU A 138 -29.90 15.69 9.97
CA LEU A 138 -28.57 15.31 10.40
C LEU A 138 -28.07 14.09 9.62
N SER A 139 -28.88 13.04 9.48
CA SER A 139 -28.45 11.82 8.79
C SER A 139 -28.11 12.08 7.32
N VAL A 140 -28.91 12.90 6.64
CA VAL A 140 -28.69 13.30 5.25
C VAL A 140 -27.39 14.10 5.10
N LEU A 141 -27.16 15.08 5.98
CA LEU A 141 -25.95 15.90 5.94
C LEU A 141 -24.70 15.08 6.30
N VAL A 142 -24.75 14.26 7.35
CA VAL A 142 -23.60 13.43 7.76
C VAL A 142 -23.18 12.48 6.64
N ARG A 143 -24.14 11.88 5.92
CA ARG A 143 -23.86 11.10 4.72
C ARG A 143 -23.11 11.92 3.68
N GLU A 144 -23.57 13.14 3.40
CA GLU A 144 -22.94 14.02 2.41
C GLU A 144 -21.51 14.44 2.84
N LEU A 145 -21.31 14.83 4.10
CA LEU A 145 -20.00 15.16 4.64
C LEU A 145 -19.04 13.96 4.56
N TYR A 146 -19.53 12.75 4.87
CA TYR A 146 -18.72 11.54 4.75
C TYR A 146 -18.36 11.22 3.30
N PHE A 147 -19.26 11.46 2.34
CA PHE A 147 -18.97 11.28 0.92
C PHE A 147 -17.89 12.26 0.45
N ILE A 148 -17.94 13.52 0.89
CA ILE A 148 -16.89 14.52 0.61
C ILE A 148 -15.53 14.02 1.12
N VAL A 149 -15.46 13.45 2.34
CA VAL A 149 -14.22 12.90 2.89
C VAL A 149 -13.68 11.76 2.01
N LEU A 150 -14.54 10.81 1.61
CA LEU A 150 -14.13 9.68 0.76
C LEU A 150 -13.65 10.17 -0.61
N ASP A 151 -14.35 11.11 -1.24
CA ASP A 151 -13.96 11.63 -2.55
C ASP A 151 -12.62 12.38 -2.47
N LYS A 152 -12.42 13.20 -1.43
CA LYS A 152 -11.19 13.99 -1.28
C LYS A 152 -9.97 13.14 -0.90
N LEU A 153 -10.13 12.23 0.05
CA LEU A 153 -9.00 11.41 0.52
C LEU A 153 -8.77 10.20 -0.37
N CYS A 154 -9.79 9.38 -0.64
CA CYS A 154 -9.58 8.14 -1.37
C CYS A 154 -9.41 8.36 -2.87
N ILE A 155 -10.21 9.24 -3.49
CA ILE A 155 -10.20 9.43 -4.94
C ILE A 155 -9.19 10.52 -5.35
N GLU A 156 -9.26 11.71 -4.77
CA GLU A 156 -8.42 12.82 -5.22
C GLU A 156 -6.98 12.75 -4.69
N HIS A 157 -6.74 12.12 -3.54
CA HIS A 157 -5.43 12.05 -2.91
C HIS A 157 -4.78 10.66 -3.06
N PHE A 158 -5.33 9.61 -2.44
CA PHE A 158 -4.71 8.28 -2.43
C PHE A 158 -4.63 7.64 -3.79
N LEU A 159 -5.74 7.61 -4.55
CA LEU A 159 -5.74 7.03 -5.90
C LEU A 159 -4.76 7.78 -6.82
N THR A 160 -4.70 9.11 -6.71
CA THR A 160 -3.72 9.92 -7.48
C THR A 160 -2.28 9.56 -7.08
N ALA A 161 -1.99 9.41 -5.78
CA ALA A 161 -0.66 9.01 -5.31
C ALA A 161 -0.26 7.61 -5.83
N LEU A 162 -1.18 6.65 -5.79
CA LEU A 162 -0.97 5.30 -6.31
C LEU A 162 -0.73 5.32 -7.83
N GLU A 163 -1.46 6.14 -8.59
CA GLU A 163 -1.27 6.29 -10.03
C GLU A 163 0.09 6.90 -10.39
N ILE A 164 0.53 7.93 -9.66
CA ILE A 164 1.86 8.52 -9.85
C ILE A 164 2.93 7.47 -9.57
N ALA A 165 2.86 6.79 -8.42
CA ALA A 165 3.83 5.77 -8.04
C ALA A 165 3.88 4.60 -9.04
N GLN A 166 2.74 4.20 -9.59
CA GLN A 166 2.67 3.16 -10.60
C GLN A 166 3.21 3.63 -11.97
N SER A 167 3.14 4.93 -12.27
CA SER A 167 3.67 5.50 -13.51
C SER A 167 5.18 5.75 -13.49
N ALA A 168 5.83 5.69 -12.32
CA ALA A 168 7.25 5.93 -12.18
C ALA A 168 8.09 4.89 -12.96
N ASP A 169 9.19 5.35 -13.55
CA ASP A 169 10.13 4.47 -14.27
C ASP A 169 10.86 3.58 -13.25
N PRO A 170 10.84 2.25 -13.40
CA PRO A 170 11.55 1.31 -12.52
C PRO A 170 13.04 1.61 -12.36
N LYS A 171 13.67 2.30 -13.33
CA LYS A 171 15.11 2.63 -13.26
C LYS A 171 15.42 3.88 -12.43
N SER A 172 14.47 4.79 -12.29
CA SER A 172 14.66 6.05 -11.57
C SER A 172 13.96 6.08 -10.22
N SER A 173 13.03 5.16 -9.99
CA SER A 173 12.29 5.05 -8.73
C SER A 173 13.06 4.26 -7.68
N PRO A 174 13.06 4.70 -6.40
CA PRO A 174 13.60 3.91 -5.30
C PRO A 174 12.92 2.54 -5.19
N THR A 175 13.68 1.53 -4.78
CA THR A 175 13.14 0.17 -4.60
C THR A 175 11.98 0.19 -3.60
N GLY A 176 10.83 -0.32 -4.02
CA GLY A 176 9.65 -0.46 -3.17
C GLY A 176 8.95 0.86 -2.81
N LEU A 177 9.20 1.96 -3.55
CA LEU A 177 8.45 3.22 -3.38
C LEU A 177 6.93 2.99 -3.38
N PHE A 178 6.43 2.21 -4.33
CA PHE A 178 5.00 1.92 -4.41
C PHE A 178 4.48 1.26 -3.12
N CYS A 179 5.23 0.34 -2.53
CA CYS A 179 4.89 -0.27 -1.25
C CYS A 179 4.81 0.80 -0.14
N LEU A 180 5.76 1.74 -0.08
CA LEU A 180 5.71 2.83 0.90
C LEU A 180 4.46 3.72 0.74
N VAL A 181 4.02 3.96 -0.50
CA VAL A 181 2.73 4.62 -0.78
C VAL A 181 1.57 3.82 -0.21
N VAL A 182 1.55 2.50 -0.44
CA VAL A 182 0.53 1.59 0.12
C VAL A 182 0.51 1.66 1.64
N GLY A 183 1.66 1.67 2.32
CA GLY A 183 1.74 1.82 3.78
C GLY A 183 1.11 3.12 4.28
N GLY A 184 1.34 4.23 3.57
CA GLY A 184 0.70 5.51 3.85
C GLY A 184 -0.83 5.49 3.66
N VAL A 185 -1.30 4.84 2.59
CA VAL A 185 -2.73 4.67 2.32
C VAL A 185 -3.38 3.81 3.40
N ASN A 186 -2.79 2.67 3.76
CA ASN A 186 -3.29 1.79 4.81
C ASN A 186 -3.43 2.52 6.15
N SER A 187 -2.38 3.23 6.57
CA SER A 187 -2.37 4.04 7.78
C SER A 187 -3.51 5.08 7.77
N SER A 188 -3.71 5.75 6.64
CA SER A 188 -4.76 6.76 6.48
C SER A 188 -6.17 6.15 6.45
N MET A 189 -6.33 4.97 5.86
CA MET A 189 -7.60 4.23 5.83
C MET A 189 -8.06 3.83 7.24
N HIS A 190 -7.14 3.46 8.14
CA HIS A 190 -7.49 3.23 9.54
C HIS A 190 -8.05 4.47 10.23
N LEU A 191 -7.56 5.67 9.89
CA LEU A 191 -8.10 6.92 10.44
C LEU A 191 -9.49 7.24 9.89
N ILE A 192 -9.75 6.99 8.60
CA ILE A 192 -11.08 7.14 7.98
C ILE A 192 -12.07 6.17 8.63
N GLU A 193 -11.66 4.92 8.82
CA GLU A 193 -12.51 3.91 9.46
C GLU A 193 -12.81 4.27 10.93
N LYS A 194 -11.84 4.86 11.64
CA LYS A 194 -12.06 5.41 12.98
C LYS A 194 -13.08 6.55 12.98
N LEU A 195 -12.96 7.52 12.06
CA LEU A 195 -13.96 8.59 11.90
C LEU A 195 -15.35 7.99 11.63
N TYR A 196 -15.43 6.98 10.75
CA TYR A 196 -16.68 6.33 10.40
C TYR A 196 -17.36 5.70 11.64
N ARG A 197 -16.62 4.86 12.39
CA ARG A 197 -17.16 4.19 13.57
C ARG A 197 -17.49 5.13 14.72
N ASP A 198 -16.59 6.06 15.03
CA ASP A 198 -16.70 6.87 16.25
C ASP A 198 -17.61 8.09 16.06
N THR A 199 -17.75 8.61 14.83
CA THR A 199 -18.45 9.89 14.58
C THR A 199 -19.62 9.75 13.61
N VAL A 200 -19.48 8.98 12.51
CA VAL A 200 -20.52 8.87 11.49
C VAL A 200 -21.64 7.92 11.92
N VAL A 201 -21.30 6.70 12.34
CA VAL A 201 -22.27 5.66 12.73
C VAL A 201 -23.25 6.15 13.80
N PRO A 202 -22.83 6.82 14.90
CA PRO A 202 -23.76 7.32 15.91
C PRO A 202 -24.84 8.26 15.36
N CYS A 203 -24.54 9.02 14.30
CA CYS A 203 -25.48 9.97 13.71
C CYS A 203 -26.44 9.35 12.67
N ILE A 204 -26.15 8.14 12.18
CA ILE A 204 -26.91 7.52 11.07
C ILE A 204 -27.46 6.11 11.39
N SER A 205 -27.18 5.55 12.57
CA SER A 205 -27.45 4.13 12.90
C SER A 205 -28.88 3.66 12.63
N TYR A 206 -29.87 4.53 12.79
CA TYR A 206 -31.30 4.21 12.61
C TYR A 206 -31.89 4.79 11.32
N ALA A 207 -31.05 5.35 10.45
CA ALA A 207 -31.47 6.09 9.26
C ALA A 207 -31.15 5.29 7.97
N PRO A 208 -31.96 5.42 6.90
CA PRO A 208 -31.68 4.75 5.62
C PRO A 208 -30.37 5.19 4.98
N GLU A 209 -29.79 6.31 5.42
CA GLU A 209 -28.47 6.78 5.03
C GLU A 209 -27.33 5.84 5.44
N ALA A 210 -27.49 5.03 6.49
CA ALA A 210 -26.48 4.07 6.92
C ALA A 210 -26.06 3.11 5.81
N THR A 211 -27.03 2.54 5.09
CA THR A 211 -26.78 1.61 3.98
C THR A 211 -26.02 2.30 2.85
N LYS A 212 -26.41 3.53 2.50
CA LYS A 212 -25.72 4.32 1.46
C LYS A 212 -24.27 4.63 1.84
N CYS A 213 -24.01 4.96 3.10
CA CYS A 213 -22.66 5.17 3.61
C CYS A 213 -21.82 3.89 3.56
N LEU A 214 -22.40 2.75 3.92
CA LEU A 214 -21.72 1.46 3.88
C LEU A 214 -21.37 1.06 2.44
N GLU A 215 -22.32 1.17 1.52
CA GLU A 215 -22.13 0.87 0.09
C GLU A 215 -21.04 1.76 -0.52
N ARG A 216 -21.09 3.08 -0.29
CA ARG A 216 -20.07 4.01 -0.81
C ARG A 216 -18.69 3.74 -0.21
N LYS A 217 -18.59 3.43 1.09
CA LYS A 217 -17.33 3.04 1.73
C LYS A 217 -16.75 1.80 1.06
N ARG A 218 -17.58 0.77 0.84
CA ARG A 218 -17.18 -0.48 0.19
C ARG A 218 -16.71 -0.25 -1.24
N GLU A 219 -17.47 0.50 -2.03
CA GLU A 219 -17.13 0.82 -3.43
C GLU A 219 -15.75 1.51 -3.52
N THR A 220 -15.52 2.52 -2.68
CA THR A 220 -14.27 3.29 -2.67
C THR A 220 -13.09 2.45 -2.18
N THR A 221 -13.31 1.58 -1.18
CA THR A 221 -12.27 0.66 -0.67
C THR A 221 -11.86 -0.33 -1.75
N LEU A 222 -12.82 -0.97 -2.42
CA LEU A 222 -12.55 -1.92 -3.52
C LEU A 222 -11.77 -1.29 -4.67
N LYS A 223 -12.03 -0.01 -4.99
CA LYS A 223 -11.27 0.73 -6.01
C LYS A 223 -9.81 0.92 -5.62
N LEU A 224 -9.54 1.23 -4.34
CA LEU A 224 -8.18 1.35 -3.82
C LEU A 224 -7.48 -0.02 -3.81
N GLU A 225 -8.16 -1.05 -3.31
CA GLU A 225 -7.62 -2.43 -3.25
C GLU A 225 -7.20 -2.93 -4.63
N SER A 226 -8.05 -2.78 -5.65
CA SER A 226 -7.73 -3.20 -7.02
C SER A 226 -6.47 -2.51 -7.57
N LYS A 227 -6.25 -1.24 -7.23
CA LYS A 227 -5.07 -0.47 -7.65
C LYS A 227 -3.82 -0.87 -6.86
N ILE A 228 -3.97 -1.11 -5.57
CA ILE A 228 -2.91 -1.59 -4.68
C ILE A 228 -2.43 -2.96 -5.16
N GLU A 229 -3.34 -3.90 -5.41
CA GLU A 229 -3.03 -5.25 -5.90
C GLU A 229 -2.22 -5.20 -7.21
N ALA A 230 -2.72 -4.45 -8.20
CA ALA A 230 -2.04 -4.30 -9.49
C ALA A 230 -0.63 -3.68 -9.36
N GLY A 231 -0.44 -2.74 -8.43
CA GLY A 231 0.86 -2.12 -8.21
C GLY A 231 1.82 -2.95 -7.36
N ILE A 232 1.32 -3.75 -6.41
CA ILE A 232 2.14 -4.73 -5.68
C ILE A 232 2.66 -5.78 -6.64
N GLU A 233 1.81 -6.33 -7.51
CA GLU A 233 2.22 -7.32 -8.52
C GLU A 233 3.34 -6.78 -9.43
N ARG A 234 3.20 -5.53 -9.88
CA ARG A 234 4.23 -4.86 -10.67
C ARG A 234 5.51 -4.62 -9.86
N SER A 235 5.39 -4.26 -8.58
CA SER A 235 6.53 -4.03 -7.69
C SER A 235 7.32 -5.31 -7.43
N LEU A 236 6.63 -6.43 -7.16
CA LEU A 236 7.23 -7.75 -7.01
C LEU A 236 7.96 -8.16 -8.28
N THR A 237 7.34 -7.97 -9.44
CA THR A 237 7.97 -8.24 -10.74
C THR A 237 9.24 -7.40 -10.93
N GLY A 238 9.22 -6.13 -10.54
CA GLY A 238 10.38 -5.24 -10.56
C GLY A 238 11.51 -5.71 -9.63
N MET A 239 11.19 -6.03 -8.37
CA MET A 239 12.15 -6.51 -7.37
C MET A 239 12.82 -7.81 -7.83
N VAL A 240 12.03 -8.78 -8.30
CA VAL A 240 12.53 -10.04 -8.85
C VAL A 240 13.36 -9.80 -10.11
N GLY A 241 12.96 -8.85 -10.96
CA GLY A 241 13.73 -8.41 -12.12
C GLY A 241 15.11 -7.88 -11.75
N THR A 242 15.21 -7.07 -10.68
CA THR A 242 16.49 -6.59 -10.15
C THR A 242 17.37 -7.73 -9.64
N ILE A 243 16.81 -8.70 -8.93
CA ILE A 243 17.53 -9.91 -8.49
C ILE A 243 18.09 -10.66 -9.69
N LYS A 244 17.26 -10.90 -10.72
CA LYS A 244 17.69 -11.54 -11.97
C LYS A 244 18.82 -10.77 -12.65
N ASN A 245 18.77 -9.43 -12.64
CA ASN A 245 19.83 -8.59 -13.19
C ASN A 245 21.14 -8.76 -12.40
N PHE A 246 21.12 -8.76 -11.06
CA PHE A 246 22.32 -9.02 -10.26
C PHE A 246 22.93 -10.39 -10.56
N LEU A 247 22.11 -11.43 -10.59
CA LEU A 247 22.56 -12.78 -10.96
C LEU A 247 23.23 -12.78 -12.35
N SER A 248 22.59 -12.18 -13.35
CA SER A 248 23.13 -12.17 -14.73
C SER A 248 24.39 -11.32 -14.93
N SER A 249 24.55 -10.23 -14.16
CA SER A 249 25.61 -9.24 -14.36
C SER A 249 26.81 -9.43 -13.45
N CYS A 250 26.60 -10.01 -12.27
CA CYS A 250 27.63 -10.19 -11.26
C CYS A 250 28.15 -11.64 -11.19
N GLN A 251 27.39 -12.63 -11.67
CA GLN A 251 27.84 -14.02 -11.63
C GLN A 251 28.61 -14.41 -12.89
N LYS A 252 29.87 -14.82 -12.68
CA LYS A 252 30.78 -15.24 -13.75
C LYS A 252 30.73 -16.75 -13.91
N LYS A 253 31.03 -17.23 -15.12
CA LYS A 253 31.16 -18.68 -15.38
C LYS A 253 32.23 -19.34 -14.52
N THR A 254 33.29 -18.61 -14.20
CA THR A 254 34.40 -19.07 -13.35
C THR A 254 33.99 -19.29 -11.91
N ASP A 255 32.86 -18.73 -11.45
CA ASP A 255 32.40 -18.90 -10.07
C ASP A 255 31.89 -20.33 -9.83
N PHE A 256 31.27 -20.93 -10.86
CA PHE A 256 30.77 -22.31 -10.82
C PHE A 256 31.60 -23.30 -11.65
N LYS A 257 32.65 -22.80 -12.31
CA LYS A 257 33.67 -23.63 -12.98
C LYS A 257 35.05 -22.99 -12.83
N PRO A 258 35.60 -22.93 -11.60
CA PRO A 258 36.95 -22.42 -11.39
C PRO A 258 37.98 -23.38 -11.97
N ASP A 259 39.08 -22.81 -12.49
CA ASP A 259 40.22 -23.58 -13.02
C ASP A 259 41.14 -24.06 -11.89
N ASP A 260 41.22 -23.30 -10.79
CA ASP A 260 42.04 -23.60 -9.62
C ASP A 260 41.21 -24.09 -8.43
N MET A 261 41.84 -24.90 -7.58
CA MET A 261 41.28 -25.37 -6.31
C MET A 261 41.25 -24.24 -5.26
N ALA A 262 40.39 -23.25 -5.47
CA ALA A 262 40.10 -22.22 -4.47
C ALA A 262 39.24 -22.78 -3.34
N LEU A 263 39.36 -22.19 -2.14
CA LEU A 263 38.49 -22.49 -1.01
C LEU A 263 37.03 -22.13 -1.35
N PRO A 264 36.03 -22.91 -0.91
CA PRO A 264 34.63 -22.57 -1.08
C PRO A 264 34.31 -21.18 -0.54
N ALA A 265 33.63 -20.37 -1.34
CA ALA A 265 33.29 -19.00 -0.98
C ALA A 265 31.92 -18.60 -1.50
N LEU A 266 31.29 -17.66 -0.79
CA LEU A 266 30.10 -16.94 -1.22
C LEU A 266 30.42 -16.11 -2.46
N THR A 267 29.59 -16.22 -3.50
CA THR A 267 29.77 -15.45 -4.72
C THR A 267 29.37 -13.98 -4.53
N ASP A 268 29.98 -13.08 -5.31
CA ASP A 268 29.63 -11.64 -5.28
C ASP A 268 28.16 -11.43 -5.68
N ALA A 269 27.64 -12.23 -6.63
CA ALA A 269 26.23 -12.17 -6.99
C ALA A 269 25.32 -12.56 -5.82
N CYS A 270 25.66 -13.63 -5.08
CA CYS A 270 24.87 -14.04 -3.92
C CYS A 270 24.82 -12.96 -2.84
N GLN A 271 25.97 -12.36 -2.50
CA GLN A 271 26.04 -11.28 -1.51
C GLN A 271 25.14 -10.09 -1.89
N LYS A 272 25.19 -9.67 -3.16
CA LYS A 272 24.34 -8.58 -3.68
C LYS A 272 22.86 -8.94 -3.66
N VAL A 273 22.50 -10.15 -4.07
CA VAL A 273 21.11 -10.63 -4.08
C VAL A 273 20.56 -10.71 -2.66
N VAL A 274 21.30 -11.28 -1.71
CA VAL A 274 20.89 -11.38 -0.30
C VAL A 274 20.70 -10.00 0.31
N ALA A 275 21.66 -9.08 0.13
CA ALA A 275 21.54 -7.72 0.62
C ALA A 275 20.28 -7.02 0.06
N TYR A 276 19.97 -7.24 -1.22
CA TYR A 276 18.78 -6.67 -1.85
C TYR A 276 17.48 -7.31 -1.38
N ILE A 277 17.44 -8.63 -1.17
CA ILE A 277 16.29 -9.35 -0.59
C ILE A 277 15.95 -8.76 0.79
N MET A 278 16.97 -8.51 1.61
CA MET A 278 16.79 -7.92 2.93
C MET A 278 16.26 -6.49 2.89
N GLU A 279 16.73 -5.68 1.94
CA GLU A 279 16.20 -4.33 1.74
C GLU A 279 14.74 -4.36 1.26
N CYS A 280 14.41 -5.23 0.30
CA CYS A 280 13.02 -5.45 -0.14
C CYS A 280 12.13 -5.87 1.02
N ARG A 281 12.61 -6.79 1.88
CA ARG A 281 11.88 -7.25 3.04
C ARG A 281 11.55 -6.09 3.99
N ARG A 282 12.54 -5.28 4.34
CA ARG A 282 12.36 -4.11 5.20
C ARG A 282 11.30 -3.16 4.66
N VAL A 283 11.30 -2.92 3.34
CA VAL A 283 10.28 -2.08 2.70
C VAL A 283 8.89 -2.70 2.78
N LEU A 284 8.77 -4.01 2.57
CA LEU A 284 7.48 -4.72 2.69
C LEU A 284 6.92 -4.68 4.11
N ASP A 285 7.76 -4.88 5.15
CA ASP A 285 7.35 -4.80 6.56
C ASP A 285 6.81 -3.41 6.95
N MET A 286 7.36 -2.35 6.37
CA MET A 286 6.90 -0.98 6.62
C MET A 286 5.59 -0.64 5.88
N SER A 287 5.20 -1.47 4.91
CA SER A 287 4.16 -1.14 3.93
C SER A 287 2.90 -1.98 4.08
N LEU A 288 3.04 -3.20 4.58
CA LEU A 288 1.99 -4.21 4.65
C LEU A 288 1.95 -4.81 6.06
N ASP A 289 0.77 -5.28 6.46
CA ASP A 289 0.53 -5.85 7.79
C ASP A 289 -0.22 -7.18 7.72
N GLY A 290 -0.08 -7.97 8.80
CA GLY A 290 -0.79 -9.23 9.00
C GLY A 290 -0.76 -10.16 7.78
N LYS A 291 -1.94 -10.65 7.39
CA LYS A 291 -2.09 -11.61 6.29
C LYS A 291 -1.65 -11.06 4.93
N ASN A 292 -1.76 -9.74 4.71
CA ASN A 292 -1.34 -9.15 3.44
C ASN A 292 0.19 -9.24 3.28
N LEU A 293 0.93 -8.98 4.36
CA LEU A 293 2.38 -9.14 4.38
C LEU A 293 2.78 -10.60 4.16
N GLU A 294 2.13 -11.54 4.86
CA GLU A 294 2.39 -12.98 4.74
C GLU A 294 2.24 -13.48 3.29
N VAL A 295 1.13 -13.13 2.63
CA VAL A 295 0.86 -13.55 1.25
C VAL A 295 1.87 -12.94 0.26
N VAL A 296 2.21 -11.65 0.43
CA VAL A 296 3.17 -10.98 -0.45
C VAL A 296 4.59 -11.52 -0.28
N LEU A 297 5.01 -11.81 0.95
CA LEU A 297 6.32 -12.43 1.22
C LEU A 297 6.40 -13.86 0.70
N LEU A 298 5.32 -14.64 0.85
CA LEU A 298 5.23 -15.98 0.28
C LEU A 298 5.44 -15.96 -1.23
N GLU A 299 4.67 -15.13 -1.95
CA GLU A 299 4.77 -15.00 -3.40
C GLU A 299 6.17 -14.49 -3.83
N PHE A 300 6.71 -13.51 -3.11
CA PHE A 300 8.06 -13.00 -3.38
C PHE A 300 9.12 -14.09 -3.22
N GLY A 301 9.07 -14.87 -2.14
CA GLY A 301 9.98 -15.98 -1.87
C GLY A 301 9.91 -17.08 -2.94
N ILE A 302 8.70 -17.43 -3.39
CA ILE A 302 8.50 -18.40 -4.49
C ILE A 302 9.18 -17.90 -5.77
N ARG A 303 8.99 -16.62 -6.12
CA ARG A 303 9.62 -16.04 -7.32
C ARG A 303 11.14 -15.95 -7.22
N ILE A 304 11.68 -15.63 -6.04
CA ILE A 304 13.12 -15.63 -5.79
C ILE A 304 13.69 -17.03 -6.03
N GLN A 305 13.08 -18.06 -5.42
CA GLN A 305 13.53 -19.43 -5.56
C GLN A 305 13.57 -19.85 -7.03
N ARG A 306 12.50 -19.55 -7.78
CA ARG A 306 12.42 -19.84 -9.21
C ARG A 306 13.53 -19.14 -9.99
N VAL A 307 13.77 -17.86 -9.74
CA VAL A 307 14.83 -17.11 -10.44
C VAL A 307 16.21 -17.65 -10.14
N ILE A 308 16.48 -18.06 -8.90
CA ILE A 308 17.75 -18.69 -8.53
C ILE A 308 17.90 -20.04 -9.25
N TYR A 309 16.86 -20.88 -9.24
CA TYR A 309 16.86 -22.16 -9.93
C TYR A 309 17.12 -22.00 -11.44
N ASP A 310 16.37 -21.13 -12.12
CA ASP A 310 16.52 -20.83 -13.54
C ASP A 310 17.92 -20.25 -13.86
N HIS A 311 18.54 -19.56 -12.91
CA HIS A 311 19.89 -19.03 -13.07
C HIS A 311 20.96 -20.12 -12.98
N VAL A 312 20.87 -21.03 -12.00
CA VAL A 312 21.80 -22.17 -11.85
C VAL A 312 21.81 -23.03 -13.12
N GLN A 313 20.66 -23.22 -13.75
CA GLN A 313 20.52 -23.99 -14.99
C GLN A 313 21.31 -23.43 -16.20
N GLN A 314 21.83 -22.20 -16.11
CA GLN A 314 22.59 -21.56 -17.19
C GLN A 314 24.10 -21.85 -17.13
N PHE A 315 24.56 -22.58 -16.11
CA PHE A 315 25.98 -22.83 -15.88
C PHE A 315 26.36 -24.28 -16.11
N VAL A 316 27.63 -24.48 -16.45
CA VAL A 316 28.29 -25.78 -16.35
C VAL A 316 29.06 -25.78 -15.05
N ILE A 317 28.87 -26.82 -14.22
CA ILE A 317 29.27 -26.81 -12.81
C ILE A 317 30.36 -27.84 -12.56
N SER A 318 31.53 -27.41 -12.08
CA SER A 318 32.58 -28.33 -11.61
C SER A 318 32.35 -28.73 -10.14
N GLU A 319 33.07 -29.75 -9.66
CA GLU A 319 33.02 -30.17 -8.25
C GLU A 319 33.36 -29.02 -7.29
N ASN A 320 34.38 -28.21 -7.62
CA ASN A 320 34.71 -27.00 -6.86
C ASN A 320 33.64 -25.92 -6.96
N GLY A 321 33.06 -25.72 -8.15
CA GLY A 321 31.95 -24.78 -8.32
C GLY A 321 30.70 -25.19 -7.55
N ALA A 322 30.45 -26.49 -7.40
CA ALA A 322 29.37 -27.03 -6.60
C ALA A 322 29.47 -26.59 -5.14
N MET A 323 30.68 -26.51 -4.59
CA MET A 323 30.89 -26.01 -3.22
C MET A 323 30.47 -24.55 -3.07
N ASN A 324 30.77 -23.70 -4.05
CA ASN A 324 30.31 -22.29 -4.06
C ASN A 324 28.79 -22.21 -4.15
N ILE A 325 28.15 -23.03 -5.00
CA ILE A 325 26.68 -23.12 -5.07
C ILE A 325 26.10 -23.50 -3.71
N ILE A 326 26.68 -24.45 -3.00
CA ILE A 326 26.21 -24.86 -1.67
C ILE A 326 26.33 -23.70 -0.67
N CYS A 327 27.43 -22.94 -0.70
CA CYS A 327 27.58 -21.72 0.10
C CYS A 327 26.46 -20.71 -0.22
N ASP A 328 26.22 -20.42 -1.50
CA ASP A 328 25.19 -19.50 -1.96
C ASP A 328 23.78 -19.97 -1.55
N MET A 329 23.44 -21.25 -1.73
CA MET A 329 22.13 -21.81 -1.36
C MET A 329 21.87 -21.70 0.15
N ASN A 330 22.89 -21.95 0.97
CA ASN A 330 22.78 -21.77 2.41
C ASN A 330 22.47 -20.31 2.78
N GLU A 331 23.10 -19.35 2.10
CA GLU A 331 22.90 -17.94 2.38
C GLU A 331 21.55 -17.44 1.88
N TYR A 332 21.11 -17.85 0.69
CA TYR A 332 19.74 -17.58 0.22
C TYR A 332 18.69 -18.14 1.17
N ARG A 333 18.90 -19.36 1.68
CA ARG A 333 17.99 -19.98 2.64
C ARG A 333 17.95 -19.21 3.96
N LYS A 334 19.09 -18.72 4.47
CA LYS A 334 19.11 -17.85 5.66
C LYS A 334 18.31 -16.58 5.45
N ALA A 335 18.49 -15.90 4.31
CA ALA A 335 17.78 -14.67 3.99
C ALA A 335 16.25 -14.88 3.93
N VAL A 336 15.80 -15.96 3.26
CA VAL A 336 14.37 -16.25 3.13
C VAL A 336 13.77 -16.81 4.41
N LYS A 337 14.56 -17.41 5.30
CA LYS A 337 14.07 -17.84 6.63
C LYS A 337 13.49 -16.68 7.43
N GLU A 338 13.98 -15.45 7.23
CA GLU A 338 13.40 -14.27 7.87
C GLU A 338 11.94 -14.03 7.45
N PHE A 339 11.50 -14.57 6.32
CA PHE A 339 10.11 -14.50 5.82
C PHE A 339 9.12 -15.27 6.69
N SER A 340 9.63 -16.09 7.63
CA SER A 340 8.82 -16.77 8.64
C SER A 340 7.71 -17.65 8.04
N SER A 341 7.98 -18.23 6.86
CA SER A 341 7.04 -19.08 6.12
C SER A 341 7.57 -20.52 6.06
N PRO A 342 6.91 -21.48 6.71
CA PRO A 342 7.32 -22.90 6.67
C PRO A 342 7.38 -23.47 5.25
N PHE A 343 6.47 -23.03 4.38
CA PHE A 343 6.47 -23.44 2.97
C PHE A 343 7.73 -22.97 2.24
N LEU A 344 8.20 -21.74 2.51
CA LEU A 344 9.44 -21.25 1.92
C LEU A 344 10.66 -21.99 2.49
N ASP A 345 10.65 -22.35 3.77
CA ASP A 345 11.73 -23.14 4.37
C ASP A 345 11.89 -24.51 3.69
N GLU A 346 10.78 -25.18 3.39
CA GLU A 346 10.74 -26.45 2.65
C GLU A 346 11.15 -26.26 1.19
N LEU A 347 10.66 -25.21 0.53
CA LEU A 347 10.95 -24.91 -0.87
C LEU A 347 12.45 -24.63 -1.08
N PHE A 348 13.07 -23.80 -0.24
CA PHE A 348 14.51 -23.53 -0.30
C PHE A 348 15.33 -24.74 0.18
N GLY A 349 14.83 -25.53 1.13
CA GLY A 349 15.45 -26.80 1.52
C GLY A 349 15.49 -27.80 0.35
N SER A 350 14.41 -27.88 -0.42
CA SER A 350 14.33 -28.71 -1.62
C SER A 350 15.29 -28.24 -2.71
N LEU A 351 15.38 -26.92 -2.95
CA LEU A 351 16.36 -26.35 -3.88
C LEU A 351 17.81 -26.67 -3.47
N GLN A 352 18.12 -26.51 -2.19
CA GLN A 352 19.44 -26.85 -1.66
C GLN A 352 19.76 -28.34 -1.85
N ALA A 353 18.81 -29.23 -1.57
CA ALA A 353 18.98 -30.67 -1.79
C ALA A 353 19.26 -30.97 -3.27
N LEU A 354 18.52 -30.35 -4.19
CA LEU A 354 18.77 -30.46 -5.63
C LEU A 354 20.19 -30.01 -6.00
N CYS A 355 20.65 -28.87 -5.50
CA CYS A 355 22.00 -28.38 -5.76
C CYS A 355 23.10 -29.26 -5.17
N ASN A 356 22.84 -29.99 -4.08
CA ASN A 356 23.82 -30.93 -3.52
C ASN A 356 24.15 -32.08 -4.50
N ILE A 357 23.35 -32.34 -5.53
CA ILE A 357 23.67 -33.36 -6.54
C ILE A 357 24.97 -33.06 -7.30
N PHE A 358 25.40 -31.79 -7.33
CA PHE A 358 26.62 -31.39 -8.03
C PHE A 358 27.90 -31.83 -7.33
N ILE A 359 27.86 -32.09 -6.01
CA ILE A 359 29.03 -32.57 -5.24
C ILE A 359 29.11 -34.10 -5.16
N VAL A 360 28.01 -34.80 -5.47
CA VAL A 360 27.97 -36.25 -5.38
C VAL A 360 28.95 -36.86 -6.39
N LYS A 361 29.72 -37.86 -5.97
CA LYS A 361 30.63 -38.55 -6.87
C LYS A 361 29.87 -39.31 -7.97
N PRO A 362 30.41 -39.38 -9.20
CA PRO A 362 29.77 -40.04 -10.33
C PRO A 362 29.27 -41.46 -10.04
N GLU A 363 30.06 -42.24 -9.29
CA GLU A 363 29.75 -43.64 -9.00
C GLU A 363 28.54 -43.79 -8.08
N ASN A 364 28.27 -42.77 -7.24
CA ASN A 364 27.22 -42.78 -6.23
C ASN A 364 25.91 -42.15 -6.75
N LEU A 365 25.93 -41.43 -7.87
CA LEU A 365 24.76 -40.75 -8.42
C LEU A 365 23.55 -41.68 -8.65
N PRO A 366 23.68 -42.91 -9.20
CA PRO A 366 22.54 -43.79 -9.40
C PRO A 366 21.81 -44.15 -8.10
N GLN A 367 22.60 -44.40 -7.04
CA GLN A 367 22.08 -44.72 -5.71
C GLN A 367 21.43 -43.48 -5.08
N VAL A 368 22.12 -42.35 -5.05
CA VAL A 368 21.62 -41.11 -4.44
C VAL A 368 20.33 -40.63 -5.09
N CYS A 369 20.22 -40.70 -6.43
CA CYS A 369 18.99 -40.37 -7.15
C CYS A 369 17.80 -41.30 -6.82
N SER A 370 18.06 -42.45 -6.19
CA SER A 370 17.05 -43.44 -5.79
C SER A 370 16.75 -43.41 -4.28
N GLU A 371 17.38 -42.50 -3.53
CA GLU A 371 17.20 -42.32 -2.08
C GLU A 371 16.49 -40.99 -1.77
N GLU A 372 15.91 -40.87 -0.57
CA GLU A 372 15.35 -39.59 -0.10
C GLU A 372 16.46 -38.55 0.13
N PRO A 373 16.24 -37.25 -0.17
CA PRO A 373 14.99 -36.67 -0.66
C PRO A 373 14.84 -36.70 -2.20
N TYR A 374 15.75 -37.34 -2.93
CA TYR A 374 15.77 -37.24 -4.39
C TYR A 374 14.61 -37.97 -5.08
N THR A 375 14.09 -39.01 -4.45
CA THR A 375 12.91 -39.78 -4.92
C THR A 375 11.64 -38.95 -5.06
N SER A 376 11.51 -37.84 -4.33
CA SER A 376 10.33 -36.95 -4.44
C SER A 376 10.38 -35.99 -5.62
N PHE A 377 11.52 -35.86 -6.29
CA PHE A 377 11.64 -34.99 -7.48
C PHE A 377 11.40 -35.76 -8.77
N ASP A 378 10.87 -35.05 -9.77
CA ASP A 378 10.71 -35.60 -11.11
C ASP A 378 12.06 -36.01 -11.71
N ARG A 379 12.12 -37.19 -12.32
CA ARG A 379 13.35 -37.68 -12.99
C ARG A 379 13.85 -36.73 -14.08
N SER A 380 12.97 -35.99 -14.75
CA SER A 380 13.34 -34.98 -15.74
C SER A 380 14.12 -33.82 -15.12
N VAL A 381 13.72 -33.38 -13.92
CA VAL A 381 14.42 -32.33 -13.16
C VAL A 381 15.82 -32.81 -12.77
N LEU A 382 15.91 -34.00 -12.16
CA LEU A 382 17.20 -34.58 -11.78
C LEU A 382 18.14 -34.77 -12.98
N SER A 383 17.61 -35.30 -14.09
CA SER A 383 18.35 -35.47 -15.34
C SER A 383 18.86 -34.12 -15.88
N SER A 384 18.00 -33.09 -15.87
CA SER A 384 18.37 -31.74 -16.33
C SER A 384 19.49 -31.12 -15.49
N LEU A 385 19.48 -31.33 -14.17
CA LEU A 385 20.53 -30.83 -13.28
C LEU A 385 21.82 -31.62 -13.46
N VAL A 386 21.77 -32.95 -13.48
CA VAL A 386 22.97 -33.78 -13.70
C VAL A 386 23.65 -33.44 -15.04
N ALA A 387 22.89 -33.06 -16.06
CA ALA A 387 23.42 -32.60 -17.35
C ALA A 387 24.26 -31.32 -17.27
N LEU A 388 24.11 -30.51 -16.21
CA LEU A 388 24.90 -29.29 -15.99
C LEU A 388 26.30 -29.58 -15.45
N ARG A 389 26.58 -30.80 -14.97
CA ARG A 389 27.88 -31.12 -14.42
C ARG A 389 28.98 -31.10 -15.50
N ALA A 390 30.14 -30.54 -15.15
CA ALA A 390 31.29 -30.46 -16.05
C ALA A 390 31.78 -31.85 -16.52
N ASP A 391 31.60 -32.87 -15.68
CA ASP A 391 32.01 -34.25 -15.92
C ASP A 391 30.90 -35.12 -16.54
N PHE A 392 29.76 -34.53 -16.94
CA PHE A 392 28.61 -35.26 -17.49
C PHE A 392 28.96 -36.16 -18.67
N LYS A 393 29.72 -35.63 -19.63
CA LYS A 393 30.13 -36.37 -20.84
C LYS A 393 31.26 -37.35 -20.55
N THR A 394 32.24 -36.96 -19.73
CA THR A 394 33.41 -37.79 -19.42
C THR A 394 33.01 -39.05 -18.67
N ASN A 395 32.06 -38.94 -17.74
CA ASN A 395 31.55 -40.06 -16.94
C ASN A 395 30.31 -40.75 -17.54
N LYS A 396 29.88 -40.34 -18.74
CA LYS A 396 28.72 -40.93 -19.45
C LYS A 396 27.44 -40.97 -18.59
N LEU A 397 27.20 -39.92 -17.81
CA LEU A 397 26.14 -39.86 -16.80
C LEU A 397 24.72 -39.90 -17.39
N ALA A 398 24.55 -39.67 -18.69
CA ALA A 398 23.27 -39.82 -19.38
C ALA A 398 22.63 -41.21 -19.17
N LYS A 399 23.46 -42.25 -18.96
CA LYS A 399 23.01 -43.63 -18.75
C LYS A 399 22.26 -43.87 -17.43
N ILE A 400 22.33 -42.92 -16.49
CA ILE A 400 21.68 -43.05 -15.17
C ILE A 400 20.16 -42.89 -15.29
N PHE A 401 19.71 -42.15 -16.31
CA PHE A 401 18.30 -41.78 -16.48
C PHE A 401 17.63 -42.45 -17.69
N THR A 402 18.38 -43.27 -18.44
CA THR A 402 17.85 -44.22 -19.44
C THR A 402 17.56 -45.55 -18.77
#